data_AF-A0A7X7MXI0-F1
#
_entry.id   AF-A0A7X7MXI0-F1
#
_cell.length_a   1.000
_cell.length_b   1.000
_cell.length_c   1.000
_cell.angle_alpha   90.00
_cell.angle_beta   90.00
_cell.angle_gamma   90.00
#
_symmetry.space_group_name_H-M   'P 1'
#
loop_
_entity.id
_entity.type
_entity.pdbx_description
1 polymer ?
#
loop_
_entity_poly.entity_id
_entity_poly.type
_entity_poly.pdbx_seq_one_letter_code
_entity_poly.pdbx_strand_id
1 'polypeptide(L)'
;MVKFDVEGAQNVEVSIKIPCEKSMPEQLEIMERYTATHKKYNRYSKERREVECLKVIFPTLLRTIEEQDLIAGRLDFLPIGFGTVTSVGGVGHYCVFNKLRAFQNEIGPEYSDRVETLYRYWLDYDLKTIYCKEVLTDTTIGRFIDVEYPLIATARLSGMMLDYPKLLDNGIDGLKKILQEKCTDGQDNEFCRCGIEALDIVAASAEYLKKQAQRLMEESSDEKRRKELQTIADNLEKIRSEKPKTFPEALQLFWLYAIMAGVINYGRLDDFLGPYLAKDLEEGRL
;
A
#
# COMPACT_ATOMS: atom_id res chain seq x y z
N MET A 1 -9.28 24.97 21.30
CA MET A 1 -9.00 23.86 20.36
C MET A 1 -10.33 23.23 20.01
N VAL A 2 -10.64 23.13 18.73
CA VAL A 2 -11.90 22.54 18.24
C VAL A 2 -12.03 21.12 18.81
N LYS A 3 -13.18 20.80 19.42
CA LYS A 3 -13.46 19.42 19.87
C LYS A 3 -13.92 18.60 18.66
N PHE A 4 -13.31 17.43 18.45
CA PHE A 4 -13.72 16.49 17.42
C PHE A 4 -13.70 15.07 17.95
N ASP A 5 -14.62 14.25 17.46
CA ASP A 5 -14.69 12.82 17.75
C ASP A 5 -13.79 12.05 16.77
N VAL A 6 -12.75 11.39 17.32
CA VAL A 6 -11.80 10.54 16.60
C VAL A 6 -12.40 9.18 16.21
N GLU A 7 -13.41 8.70 16.93
CA GLU A 7 -14.12 7.45 16.64
C GLU A 7 -15.32 7.66 15.71
N GLY A 8 -15.72 8.91 15.48
CA GLY A 8 -16.80 9.23 14.54
C GLY A 8 -16.49 8.74 13.12
N ALA A 9 -17.52 8.51 12.31
CA ALA A 9 -17.36 8.04 10.94
C ALA A 9 -16.39 8.95 10.16
N GLN A 10 -15.26 8.37 9.73
CA GLN A 10 -14.20 9.11 9.04
C GLN A 10 -14.15 8.82 7.53
N ASN A 11 -14.79 7.73 7.09
CA ASN A 11 -14.74 7.21 5.73
C ASN A 11 -16.16 6.74 5.35
N VAL A 12 -16.57 6.98 4.10
CA VAL A 12 -17.74 6.32 3.50
C VAL A 12 -17.23 5.08 2.77
N GLU A 13 -17.61 3.89 3.22
CA GLU A 13 -17.23 2.64 2.56
C GLU A 13 -18.26 2.28 1.49
N VAL A 14 -17.79 1.99 0.28
CA VAL A 14 -18.66 1.77 -0.89
C VAL A 14 -18.82 0.28 -1.22
N SER A 15 -18.04 -0.60 -0.57
CA SER A 15 -17.98 -2.03 -0.85
C SER A 15 -17.83 -2.86 0.43
N ILE A 16 -18.44 -4.05 0.46
CA ILE A 16 -18.20 -5.05 1.51
C ILE A 16 -16.73 -5.46 1.45
N LYS A 17 -15.99 -5.31 2.55
CA LYS A 17 -14.58 -5.68 2.60
C LYS A 17 -14.43 -7.18 2.80
N ILE A 18 -13.49 -7.76 2.06
CA ILE A 18 -13.05 -9.13 2.27
C ILE A 18 -12.34 -9.18 3.64
N PRO A 19 -12.66 -10.15 4.52
CA PRO A 19 -11.95 -10.31 5.78
C PRO A 19 -10.45 -10.50 5.58
N CYS A 20 -9.64 -10.00 6.52
CA CYS A 20 -8.20 -10.17 6.50
C CYS A 20 -7.83 -11.66 6.59
N GLU A 21 -6.82 -12.11 5.84
CA GLU A 21 -6.39 -13.54 5.86
C GLU A 21 -5.65 -13.89 7.15
N LYS A 22 -5.08 -12.89 7.81
CA LYS A 22 -4.32 -13.07 9.05
C LYS A 22 -5.28 -13.21 10.23
N SER A 23 -4.93 -14.10 11.15
CA SER A 23 -5.66 -14.24 12.41
C SER A 23 -5.62 -12.93 13.22
N MET A 24 -6.59 -12.73 14.10
CA MET A 24 -6.65 -11.51 14.92
C MET A 24 -5.36 -11.29 15.76
N PRO A 25 -4.76 -12.32 16.41
CA PRO A 25 -3.47 -12.15 17.08
C PRO A 25 -2.35 -11.68 16.14
N GLU A 26 -2.25 -12.26 14.93
CA GLU A 26 -1.25 -11.83 13.94
C GLU A 26 -1.48 -10.38 13.49
N GLN A 27 -2.74 -9.98 13.27
CA GLN A 27 -3.09 -8.59 12.94
C GLN A 27 -2.63 -7.63 14.06
N LEU A 28 -2.84 -7.99 15.33
CA LEU A 28 -2.39 -7.19 16.48
C LEU A 28 -0.86 -7.07 16.49
N GLU A 29 -0.14 -8.17 16.32
CA GLU A 29 1.34 -8.16 16.28
C GLU A 29 1.89 -7.29 15.14
N ILE A 30 1.24 -7.30 13.97
CA ILE A 30 1.62 -6.43 12.85
C ILE A 30 1.41 -4.96 13.22
N MET A 31 0.26 -4.61 13.80
CA MET A 31 -0.03 -3.22 14.22
C MET A 31 0.92 -2.75 15.34
N GLU A 32 1.29 -3.62 16.27
CA GLU A 32 2.29 -3.34 17.30
C GLU A 32 3.67 -3.11 16.69
N ARG A 33 4.11 -3.98 15.77
CA ARG A 33 5.40 -3.84 15.07
C ARG A 33 5.45 -2.56 14.25
N TYR A 34 4.35 -2.21 13.57
CA TYR A 34 4.24 -0.97 12.81
C TYR A 34 4.35 0.26 13.74
N THR A 35 3.62 0.25 14.86
CA THR A 35 3.63 1.31 15.86
C THR A 35 5.00 1.47 16.52
N ALA A 36 5.64 0.36 16.88
CA ALA A 36 7.00 0.35 17.43
C ALA A 36 8.03 0.91 16.42
N THR A 37 7.89 0.57 15.14
CA THR A 37 8.74 1.09 14.06
C THR A 37 8.54 2.60 13.89
N HIS A 38 7.30 3.07 13.80
CA HIS A 38 6.99 4.50 13.72
C HIS A 38 7.60 5.27 14.91
N LYS A 39 7.45 4.73 16.13
CA LYS A 39 8.02 5.31 17.36
C LYS A 39 9.55 5.32 17.34
N LYS A 40 10.19 4.23 16.92
CA LYS A 40 11.66 4.10 16.82
C LYS A 40 12.24 5.15 15.88
N TYR A 41 11.60 5.38 14.74
CA TYR A 41 12.08 6.31 13.72
C TYR A 41 11.52 7.73 13.84
N ASN A 42 10.83 8.08 14.93
CA ASN A 42 10.20 9.39 15.11
C ASN A 42 11.17 10.58 15.12
N ARG A 43 12.46 10.35 15.41
CA ARG A 43 13.52 11.38 15.40
C ARG A 43 14.30 11.47 14.08
N TYR A 44 14.00 10.59 13.12
CA TYR A 44 14.61 10.59 11.79
C TYR A 44 13.77 11.44 10.82
N SER A 45 14.20 11.55 9.57
CA SER A 45 13.40 12.21 8.54
C SER A 45 12.06 11.50 8.33
N LYS A 46 11.11 12.21 7.72
CA LYS A 46 9.78 11.65 7.44
C LYS A 46 9.88 10.48 6.47
N GLU A 47 10.72 10.62 5.45
CA GLU A 47 10.99 9.62 4.41
C GLU A 47 11.59 8.35 5.01
N ARG A 48 12.53 8.49 5.95
CA ARG A 48 13.13 7.36 6.66
C ARG A 48 12.10 6.61 7.49
N ARG A 49 11.31 7.36 8.27
CA ARG A 49 10.24 6.76 9.08
C ARG A 49 9.21 6.04 8.20
N GLU A 50 8.84 6.64 7.09
CA GLU A 50 7.89 6.07 6.14
C GLU A 50 8.42 4.76 5.54
N VAL A 51 9.63 4.75 4.96
CA VAL A 51 10.16 3.54 4.32
C VAL A 51 10.34 2.38 5.30
N GLU A 52 10.74 2.65 6.54
CA GLU A 52 10.86 1.62 7.57
C GLU A 52 9.49 1.06 7.98
N CYS A 53 8.47 1.92 8.06
CA CYS A 53 7.08 1.51 8.25
C CYS A 53 6.54 0.68 7.07
N LEU A 54 6.90 1.03 5.82
CA LEU A 54 6.52 0.27 4.63
C LEU A 54 7.12 -1.14 4.63
N LYS A 55 8.35 -1.34 5.14
CA LYS A 55 8.96 -2.67 5.33
C LYS A 55 8.20 -3.56 6.31
N VAL A 56 7.40 -2.98 7.21
CA VAL A 56 6.50 -3.75 8.09
C VAL A 56 5.27 -4.21 7.33
N ILE A 57 4.73 -3.36 6.45
CA ILE A 57 3.52 -3.60 5.67
C ILE A 57 3.77 -4.59 4.53
N PHE A 58 4.86 -4.42 3.79
CA PHE A 58 5.16 -5.21 2.60
C PHE A 58 6.39 -6.10 2.84
N PRO A 59 6.34 -7.39 2.48
CA PRO A 59 5.21 -8.09 1.83
C PRO A 59 4.12 -8.58 2.81
N THR A 60 4.24 -8.31 4.11
CA THR A 60 3.38 -8.86 5.18
C THR A 60 1.88 -8.84 4.88
N LEU A 61 1.33 -7.75 4.35
CA LEU A 61 -0.10 -7.58 4.07
C LEU A 61 -0.54 -8.08 2.69
N LEU A 62 0.38 -8.60 1.87
CA LEU A 62 -0.01 -9.30 0.64
C LEU A 62 -0.81 -10.55 0.99
N ARG A 63 -1.85 -10.77 0.19
CA ARG A 63 -2.75 -11.91 0.30
C ARG A 63 -2.29 -13.07 -0.58
N THR A 64 -2.97 -14.19 -0.41
CA THR A 64 -2.77 -15.40 -1.21
C THR A 64 -3.27 -15.19 -2.65
N ILE A 65 -2.52 -15.69 -3.63
CA ILE A 65 -2.95 -15.83 -5.02
C ILE A 65 -4.11 -16.83 -5.05
N GLU A 66 -5.25 -16.39 -5.56
CA GLU A 66 -6.48 -17.17 -5.63
C GLU A 66 -6.50 -18.08 -6.87
N GLU A 67 -7.40 -19.07 -6.89
CA GLU A 67 -7.46 -20.14 -7.89
C GLU A 67 -7.62 -19.63 -9.34
N GLN A 68 -8.24 -18.47 -9.55
CA GLN A 68 -8.52 -17.92 -10.88
C GLN A 68 -7.58 -16.78 -11.28
N ASP A 69 -6.62 -16.43 -10.43
CA ASP A 69 -5.73 -15.32 -10.70
C ASP A 69 -4.79 -15.64 -11.85
N LEU A 70 -4.69 -14.70 -12.79
CA LEU A 70 -3.64 -14.66 -13.81
C LEU A 70 -2.59 -13.58 -13.53
N ILE A 71 -2.86 -12.70 -12.56
CA ILE A 71 -1.99 -11.62 -12.09
C ILE A 71 -2.01 -11.66 -10.56
N ALA A 72 -0.83 -11.64 -9.95
CA ALA A 72 -0.68 -11.67 -8.51
C ALA A 72 -0.76 -10.26 -7.91
N GLY A 73 -1.41 -10.14 -6.76
CA GLY A 73 -1.43 -8.90 -5.97
C GLY A 73 -2.81 -8.59 -5.41
N ARG A 74 -2.99 -8.85 -4.13
CA ARG A 74 -4.10 -8.34 -3.31
C ARG A 74 -3.55 -7.97 -1.94
N LEU A 75 -4.21 -7.05 -1.24
CA LEU A 75 -3.76 -6.54 0.05
C LEU A 75 -4.86 -6.64 1.10
N ASP A 76 -4.43 -7.00 2.31
CA ASP A 76 -5.19 -6.76 3.53
C ASP A 76 -4.94 -5.35 4.04
N PHE A 77 -5.92 -4.80 4.76
CA PHE A 77 -5.80 -3.48 5.40
C PHE A 77 -6.18 -3.60 6.87
N LEU A 78 -5.25 -3.20 7.74
CA LEU A 78 -5.46 -3.20 9.18
C LEU A 78 -5.96 -1.83 9.67
N PRO A 79 -6.55 -1.75 10.88
CA PRO A 79 -6.95 -0.47 11.49
C PRO A 79 -5.82 0.56 11.64
N ILE A 80 -4.57 0.11 11.74
CA ILE A 80 -3.36 0.94 11.81
C ILE A 80 -2.47 0.62 10.61
N GLY A 81 -1.96 1.64 9.93
CA GLY A 81 -1.08 1.43 8.78
C GLY A 81 -0.63 2.71 8.09
N PHE A 82 -0.26 2.56 6.82
CA PHE A 82 0.08 3.65 5.91
C PHE A 82 -0.77 3.54 4.64
N GLY A 83 -1.26 4.65 4.12
CA GLY A 83 -2.00 4.66 2.86
C GLY A 83 -2.15 6.05 2.25
N THR A 84 -2.68 6.09 1.04
CA THR A 84 -2.88 7.35 0.29
C THR A 84 -4.35 7.74 0.17
N VAL A 85 -5.28 6.78 0.33
CA VAL A 85 -6.72 6.99 0.24
C VAL A 85 -7.50 6.20 1.29
N THR A 86 -8.68 6.70 1.65
CA THR A 86 -9.54 6.11 2.67
C THR A 86 -10.14 4.75 2.28
N SER A 87 -10.22 4.45 0.97
CA SER A 87 -10.69 3.15 0.48
C SER A 87 -9.66 2.03 0.75
N VAL A 88 -8.36 2.35 0.77
CA VAL A 88 -7.24 1.42 1.00
C VAL A 88 -6.68 1.54 2.43
N GLY A 89 -7.58 1.69 3.41
CA GLY A 89 -7.24 1.83 4.82
C GLY A 89 -7.42 3.26 5.32
N GLY A 90 -6.44 4.12 5.08
CA GLY A 90 -6.40 5.51 5.54
C GLY A 90 -5.36 6.35 4.80
N VAL A 91 -5.13 7.58 5.27
CA VAL A 91 -4.23 8.55 4.61
C VAL A 91 -3.03 8.84 5.51
N GLY A 92 -1.83 8.82 4.94
CA GLY A 92 -0.56 8.90 5.68
C GLY A 92 -0.42 7.77 6.70
N HIS A 93 0.33 8.03 7.77
CA HIS A 93 0.27 7.17 8.96
C HIS A 93 -1.10 7.34 9.62
N TYR A 94 -1.90 6.29 9.61
CA TYR A 94 -3.29 6.36 10.02
C TYR A 94 -3.60 5.40 11.17
N CYS A 95 -4.61 5.79 11.96
CA CYS A 95 -5.36 4.89 12.82
C CYS A 95 -6.86 5.13 12.61
N VAL A 96 -7.57 4.12 12.14
CA VAL A 96 -9.02 4.14 12.00
C VAL A 96 -9.64 3.72 13.34
N PHE A 97 -9.79 4.67 14.26
CA PHE A 97 -10.08 4.39 15.68
C PHE A 97 -11.34 3.56 15.91
N ASN A 98 -12.44 3.80 15.18
CA ASN A 98 -13.64 2.99 15.31
C ASN A 98 -13.43 1.52 14.90
N LYS A 99 -12.58 1.27 13.89
CA LYS A 99 -12.19 -0.09 13.51
C LYS A 99 -11.25 -0.72 14.52
N LEU A 100 -10.37 0.06 15.12
CA LEU A 100 -9.50 -0.43 16.21
C LEU A 100 -10.34 -0.82 17.44
N ARG A 101 -11.40 -0.06 17.76
CA ARG A 101 -12.37 -0.41 18.82
C ARG A 101 -13.18 -1.66 18.49
N ALA A 102 -13.69 -1.79 17.27
CA ALA A 102 -14.35 -3.01 16.81
C ALA A 102 -13.41 -4.23 16.94
N PHE A 103 -12.18 -4.09 16.46
CA PHE A 103 -11.13 -5.11 16.57
C PHE A 103 -10.86 -5.50 18.04
N GLN A 104 -10.77 -4.54 18.96
CA GLN A 104 -10.58 -4.78 20.40
C GLN A 104 -11.69 -5.66 20.99
N ASN A 105 -12.94 -5.41 20.60
CA ASN A 105 -14.08 -6.19 21.07
C ASN A 105 -14.08 -7.61 20.49
N GLU A 106 -13.63 -7.77 19.25
CA GLU A 106 -13.60 -9.06 18.55
C GLU A 106 -12.44 -9.96 18.98
N ILE A 107 -11.25 -9.41 19.22
CA ILE A 107 -10.05 -10.20 19.54
C ILE A 107 -10.09 -10.83 20.95
N GLY A 108 -10.86 -10.25 21.87
CA GLY A 108 -11.03 -10.75 23.23
C GLY A 108 -10.36 -9.88 24.31
N PRO A 109 -10.87 -9.95 25.56
CA PRO A 109 -10.48 -9.07 26.66
C PRO A 109 -9.01 -9.20 27.08
N GLU A 110 -8.38 -10.36 26.87
CA GLU A 110 -6.99 -10.63 27.20
C GLU A 110 -5.98 -9.79 26.37
N TYR A 111 -6.42 -9.26 25.23
CA TYR A 111 -5.61 -8.37 24.38
C TYR A 111 -5.96 -6.89 24.56
N SER A 112 -6.93 -6.56 25.43
CA SER A 112 -7.50 -5.21 25.52
C SER A 112 -6.45 -4.14 25.86
N ASP A 113 -5.57 -4.41 26.83
CA ASP A 113 -4.51 -3.47 27.23
C ASP A 113 -3.50 -3.21 26.12
N ARG A 114 -3.22 -4.21 25.28
CA ARG A 114 -2.33 -4.10 24.12
C ARG A 114 -2.95 -3.17 23.08
N VAL A 115 -4.23 -3.39 22.75
CA VAL A 115 -4.96 -2.55 21.79
C VAL A 115 -5.11 -1.11 22.31
N GLU A 116 -5.40 -0.94 23.59
CA GLU A 116 -5.52 0.38 24.22
C GLU A 116 -4.19 1.15 24.21
N THR A 117 -3.05 0.44 24.34
CA THR A 117 -1.72 1.05 24.17
C THR A 117 -1.53 1.62 22.77
N LEU A 118 -1.98 0.90 21.74
CA LEU A 118 -1.94 1.39 20.36
C LEU A 118 -2.87 2.58 20.16
N TYR A 119 -4.11 2.48 20.65
CA TYR A 119 -5.11 3.55 20.57
C TYR A 119 -4.54 4.87 21.14
N ARG A 120 -3.99 4.84 22.36
CA ARG A 120 -3.42 6.03 23.02
C ARG A 120 -2.26 6.63 22.26
N TYR A 121 -1.39 5.79 21.70
CA TYR A 121 -0.28 6.28 20.88
C TYR A 121 -0.82 7.03 19.65
N TRP A 122 -1.74 6.42 18.90
CA TRP A 122 -2.19 6.98 17.64
C TRP A 122 -3.05 8.25 17.78
N LEU A 123 -3.62 8.55 18.96
CA LEU A 123 -4.25 9.86 19.23
C LEU A 123 -3.32 11.06 18.95
N ASP A 124 -2.01 10.87 19.01
CA ASP A 124 -1.04 11.94 18.77
C ASP A 124 -0.31 11.81 17.42
N TYR A 125 -0.42 10.66 16.75
CA TYR A 125 0.37 10.37 15.54
C TYR A 125 -0.47 10.05 14.30
N ASP A 126 -1.79 9.87 14.43
CA ASP A 126 -2.70 9.72 13.29
C ASP A 126 -2.78 11.03 12.50
N LEU A 127 -2.59 10.96 11.18
CA LEU A 127 -2.54 12.13 10.29
C LEU A 127 -3.81 12.98 10.40
N LYS A 128 -5.00 12.35 10.43
CA LYS A 128 -6.26 13.09 10.51
C LYS A 128 -6.42 13.77 11.86
N THR A 129 -5.97 13.13 12.93
CA THR A 129 -6.01 13.69 14.28
C THR A 129 -5.08 14.87 14.42
N ILE A 130 -3.86 14.79 13.87
CA ILE A 130 -2.93 15.93 13.77
C ILE A 130 -3.57 17.06 12.97
N TYR A 131 -4.08 16.76 11.77
CA TYR A 131 -4.74 17.74 10.91
C TYR A 131 -5.91 18.44 11.64
N CYS A 132 -6.76 17.68 12.31
CA CYS A 132 -7.91 18.23 13.01
C CYS A 132 -7.50 19.14 14.18
N LYS A 133 -6.42 18.81 14.90
CA LYS A 133 -5.86 19.63 15.99
C LYS A 133 -5.25 20.94 15.48
N GLU A 134 -4.59 20.90 14.33
CA GLU A 134 -3.80 22.04 13.81
C GLU A 134 -4.58 22.97 12.87
N VAL A 135 -5.54 22.44 12.10
CA VAL A 135 -6.13 23.15 10.96
C VAL A 135 -7.59 23.57 11.19
N LEU A 136 -8.35 22.82 11.99
CA LEU A 136 -9.75 23.19 12.24
C LEU A 136 -9.84 24.47 13.07
N THR A 137 -10.83 25.28 12.75
CA THR A 137 -11.12 26.54 13.43
C THR A 137 -12.57 26.56 13.85
N ASP A 138 -12.93 27.29 14.90
CA ASP A 138 -14.30 27.30 15.43
C ASP A 138 -15.36 27.84 14.45
N THR A 139 -14.99 28.60 13.41
CA THR A 139 -15.96 29.30 12.54
C THR A 139 -15.74 29.19 11.03
N THR A 140 -14.56 28.73 10.58
CA THR A 140 -14.18 28.83 9.16
C THR A 140 -13.93 27.47 8.51
N ILE A 141 -13.15 26.62 9.19
CA ILE A 141 -12.68 25.33 8.68
C ILE A 141 -13.25 24.19 9.52
N GLY A 142 -14.15 23.41 8.93
CA GLY A 142 -14.79 22.24 9.51
C GLY A 142 -14.20 20.92 9.02
N ARG A 143 -14.50 19.85 9.75
CA ARG A 143 -14.11 18.47 9.38
C ARG A 143 -14.86 18.00 8.14
N PHE A 144 -14.38 16.92 7.53
CA PHE A 144 -15.06 16.28 6.40
C PHE A 144 -16.53 15.96 6.72
N ILE A 145 -17.44 16.41 5.85
CA ILE A 145 -18.92 16.29 5.95
C ILE A 145 -19.55 17.20 7.04
N ASP A 146 -18.83 18.21 7.53
CA ASP A 146 -19.41 19.21 8.42
C ASP A 146 -19.95 20.42 7.64
N VAL A 147 -21.25 20.40 7.34
CA VAL A 147 -21.92 21.41 6.50
C VAL A 147 -22.12 22.75 7.20
N GLU A 148 -21.81 22.85 8.49
CA GLU A 148 -21.94 24.08 9.27
C GLU A 148 -20.79 25.07 9.02
N TYR A 149 -19.74 24.64 8.31
CA TYR A 149 -18.53 25.43 8.09
C TYR A 149 -18.41 25.92 6.64
N PRO A 150 -17.97 27.18 6.43
CA PRO A 150 -17.75 27.73 5.09
C PRO A 150 -16.73 26.97 4.24
N LEU A 151 -15.72 26.37 4.88
CA LEU A 151 -14.71 25.52 4.24
C LEU A 151 -14.69 24.16 4.92
N ILE A 152 -14.93 23.11 4.14
CA ILE A 152 -14.69 21.72 4.55
C ILE A 152 -13.32 21.33 4.03
N ALA A 153 -12.40 21.04 4.95
CA ALA A 153 -11.06 20.60 4.59
C ALA A 153 -10.69 19.35 5.39
N THR A 154 -9.89 18.47 4.78
CA THR A 154 -9.53 17.17 5.36
C THR A 154 -8.17 16.71 4.84
N ALA A 155 -7.48 15.89 5.62
CA ALA A 155 -6.26 15.24 5.18
C ALA A 155 -6.58 14.19 4.10
N ARG A 156 -6.33 14.55 2.83
CA ARG A 156 -6.57 13.69 1.66
C ARG A 156 -5.40 13.77 0.68
N LEU A 157 -4.89 12.60 0.26
CA LEU A 157 -3.88 12.45 -0.80
C LEU A 157 -4.47 11.83 -2.10
N SER A 158 -5.79 11.77 -2.20
CA SER A 158 -6.52 11.15 -3.32
C SER A 158 -6.46 11.98 -4.60
N GLY A 159 -6.63 11.32 -5.75
CA GLY A 159 -6.57 11.96 -7.07
C GLY A 159 -5.18 11.90 -7.73
N MET A 160 -4.21 11.25 -7.10
CA MET A 160 -2.90 10.99 -7.70
C MET A 160 -3.04 10.03 -8.88
N MET A 161 -2.30 10.33 -9.95
CA MET A 161 -2.04 9.44 -11.07
C MET A 161 -0.53 9.26 -11.15
N LEU A 162 -0.07 8.01 -11.06
CA LEU A 162 1.36 7.72 -11.13
C LEU A 162 1.85 7.83 -12.58
N ASP A 163 3.14 8.11 -12.73
CA ASP A 163 3.80 8.11 -14.04
C ASP A 163 4.08 6.66 -14.49
N TYR A 164 3.01 5.98 -14.92
CA TYR A 164 3.10 4.61 -15.42
C TYR A 164 3.95 4.47 -16.69
N PRO A 165 3.97 5.43 -17.65
CA PRO A 165 4.92 5.39 -18.75
C PRO A 165 6.36 5.27 -18.25
N LYS A 166 6.76 6.12 -17.29
CA LYS A 166 8.10 6.04 -16.71
C LYS A 166 8.37 4.72 -15.99
N LEU A 167 7.38 4.14 -15.30
CA LEU A 167 7.50 2.81 -14.69
C LEU A 167 7.76 1.74 -15.76
N LEU A 168 6.96 1.71 -16.83
CA LEU A 168 7.02 0.68 -17.86
C LEU A 168 8.26 0.82 -18.76
N ASP A 169 8.71 2.04 -19.04
CA ASP A 169 9.89 2.29 -19.88
C ASP A 169 11.20 1.88 -19.20
N ASN A 170 11.23 1.93 -17.85
CA ASN A 170 12.46 1.80 -17.07
C ASN A 170 12.52 0.53 -16.22
N GLY A 171 11.37 0.00 -15.78
CA GLY A 171 11.33 -1.03 -14.75
C GLY A 171 11.89 -0.55 -13.41
N ILE A 172 11.97 -1.46 -12.44
CA ILE A 172 12.36 -1.12 -11.06
C ILE A 172 13.83 -0.67 -10.99
N ASP A 173 14.76 -1.38 -11.63
CA ASP A 173 16.18 -1.02 -11.58
C ASP A 173 16.50 0.24 -12.40
N GLY A 174 15.78 0.47 -13.50
CA GLY A 174 15.90 1.73 -14.24
C GLY A 174 15.45 2.94 -13.42
N LEU A 175 14.37 2.81 -12.65
CA LEU A 175 13.94 3.86 -11.71
C LEU A 175 14.96 4.11 -10.61
N LYS A 176 15.58 3.06 -10.06
CA LYS A 176 16.67 3.20 -9.07
C LYS A 176 17.86 3.94 -9.68
N LYS A 177 18.26 3.59 -10.90
CA LYS A 177 19.35 4.28 -11.61
C LYS A 177 19.04 5.76 -11.83
N ILE A 178 17.81 6.10 -12.24
CA ILE A 178 17.37 7.50 -12.38
C ILE A 178 17.47 8.25 -11.05
N LEU A 179 17.08 7.63 -9.93
CA LEU A 179 17.22 8.25 -8.60
C LEU A 179 18.68 8.43 -8.21
N GLN A 180 19.53 7.43 -8.45
CA GLN A 180 20.96 7.51 -8.17
C GLN A 180 21.61 8.67 -8.95
N GLU A 181 21.34 8.77 -10.26
CA GLU A 181 21.89 9.82 -11.12
C GLU A 181 21.41 11.22 -10.76
N LYS A 182 20.19 11.37 -10.22
CA LYS A 182 19.66 12.68 -9.81
C LYS A 182 20.20 13.17 -8.47
N CYS A 183 20.80 12.29 -7.67
CA CYS A 183 21.18 12.60 -6.29
C CYS A 183 22.70 12.51 -6.07
N THR A 184 23.47 12.54 -7.16
CA THR A 184 24.94 12.62 -7.19
C THR A 184 25.49 14.03 -6.97
N ASP A 185 24.65 15.07 -6.93
CA ASP A 185 25.03 16.48 -6.69
C ASP A 185 25.38 16.78 -5.21
N GLY A 186 26.24 15.94 -4.62
CA GLY A 186 27.11 16.32 -3.49
C GLY A 186 26.47 16.43 -2.10
N GLN A 187 25.18 16.15 -1.92
CA GLN A 187 24.59 15.98 -0.59
C GLN A 187 23.91 14.61 -0.47
N ASP A 188 24.19 13.95 0.64
CA ASP A 188 23.51 12.74 1.07
C ASP A 188 21.99 12.98 1.12
N ASN A 189 21.28 12.56 0.08
CA ASN A 189 19.87 12.87 -0.09
C ASN A 189 19.00 11.72 0.44
N GLU A 190 18.46 11.93 1.64
CA GLU A 190 17.65 10.93 2.32
C GLU A 190 16.40 10.53 1.54
N PHE A 191 15.77 11.47 0.85
CA PHE A 191 14.62 11.18 -0.01
C PHE A 191 14.99 10.20 -1.14
N CYS A 192 16.16 10.35 -1.75
CA CYS A 192 16.59 9.43 -2.81
C CYS A 192 16.95 8.05 -2.27
N ARG A 193 17.63 7.98 -1.11
CA ARG A 193 17.92 6.69 -0.45
C ARG A 193 16.65 5.94 -0.10
N CYS A 194 15.71 6.62 0.57
CA CYS A 194 14.41 6.05 0.90
C CYS A 194 13.59 5.69 -0.35
N GLY A 195 13.69 6.48 -1.43
CA GLY A 195 13.04 6.17 -2.71
C GLY A 195 13.59 4.90 -3.36
N ILE A 196 14.91 4.67 -3.32
CA ILE A 196 15.54 3.43 -3.78
C ILE A 196 15.09 2.26 -2.90
N GLU A 197 15.09 2.43 -1.58
CA GLU A 197 14.62 1.39 -0.65
C GLU A 197 13.13 1.08 -0.84
N ALA A 198 12.29 2.07 -1.19
CA ALA A 198 10.89 1.85 -1.53
C ALA A 198 10.74 1.01 -2.81
N LEU A 199 11.61 1.22 -3.81
CA LEU A 199 11.68 0.37 -5.00
C LEU A 199 12.18 -1.05 -4.68
N ASP A 200 13.10 -1.19 -3.72
CA ASP A 200 13.52 -2.50 -3.22
C ASP A 200 12.37 -3.26 -2.53
N ILE A 201 11.47 -2.55 -1.84
CA ILE A 201 10.26 -3.15 -1.26
C ILE A 201 9.34 -3.72 -2.35
N VAL A 202 9.22 -3.06 -3.51
CA VAL A 202 8.45 -3.59 -4.66
C VAL A 202 9.11 -4.87 -5.19
N ALA A 203 10.44 -4.86 -5.37
CA ALA A 203 11.18 -6.05 -5.80
C ALA A 203 11.04 -7.22 -4.81
N ALA A 204 11.13 -6.95 -3.51
CA ALA A 204 10.94 -7.94 -2.46
C ALA A 204 9.50 -8.50 -2.43
N SER A 205 8.51 -7.66 -2.74
CA SER A 205 7.11 -8.06 -2.85
C SER A 205 6.85 -8.96 -4.06
N ALA A 206 7.49 -8.65 -5.21
CA ALA A 206 7.45 -9.52 -6.38
C ALA A 206 8.08 -10.90 -6.08
N GLU A 207 9.24 -10.91 -5.40
CA GLU A 207 9.90 -12.16 -4.97
C GLU A 207 9.03 -12.98 -4.01
N TYR A 208 8.35 -12.31 -3.07
CA TYR A 208 7.42 -12.97 -2.15
C TYR A 208 6.27 -13.66 -2.90
N LEU A 209 5.62 -12.94 -3.82
CA LEU A 209 4.52 -13.49 -4.63
C LEU A 209 5.01 -14.60 -5.58
N LYS A 210 6.23 -14.50 -6.11
CA LYS A 210 6.84 -15.55 -6.94
C LYS A 210 6.96 -16.85 -6.15
N LYS A 211 7.53 -16.77 -4.95
CA LYS A 211 7.66 -17.93 -4.05
C LYS A 211 6.30 -18.52 -3.69
N GLN A 212 5.28 -17.68 -3.52
CA GLN A 212 3.93 -18.13 -3.26
C GLN A 212 3.35 -18.89 -4.47
N ALA A 213 3.49 -18.35 -5.69
CA ALA A 213 3.06 -19.02 -6.92
C ALA A 213 3.76 -20.37 -7.13
N GLN A 214 5.07 -20.45 -6.83
CA GLN A 214 5.83 -21.70 -6.90
C GLN A 214 5.30 -22.77 -5.92
N ARG A 215 4.98 -22.40 -4.69
CA ARG A 215 4.38 -23.34 -3.71
C ARG A 215 2.99 -23.81 -4.16
N LEU A 216 2.13 -22.89 -4.58
CA LEU A 216 0.80 -23.24 -5.09
C LEU A 216 0.87 -24.14 -6.32
N MET A 217 1.91 -23.97 -7.15
CA MET A 217 2.14 -24.84 -8.29
C MET A 217 2.52 -26.26 -7.86
N GLU A 218 3.32 -26.43 -6.80
CA GLU A 218 3.65 -27.75 -6.23
C GLU A 218 2.42 -28.45 -5.64
N GLU A 219 1.51 -27.69 -5.03
CA GLU A 219 0.28 -28.19 -4.41
C GLU A 219 -0.85 -28.49 -5.42
N SER A 220 -0.81 -27.85 -6.60
CA SER A 220 -1.85 -28.01 -7.62
C SER A 220 -1.69 -29.29 -8.44
N SER A 221 -2.79 -30.04 -8.56
CA SER A 221 -2.92 -31.22 -9.42
C SER A 221 -3.45 -30.91 -10.82
N ASP A 222 -3.93 -29.69 -11.07
CA ASP A 222 -4.41 -29.24 -12.39
C ASP A 222 -3.24 -28.68 -13.22
N GLU A 223 -2.90 -29.38 -14.30
CA GLU A 223 -1.83 -28.99 -15.23
C GLU A 223 -2.07 -27.61 -15.86
N LYS A 224 -3.33 -27.21 -16.08
CA LYS A 224 -3.63 -25.87 -16.58
C LYS A 224 -3.25 -24.83 -15.54
N ARG A 225 -3.69 -25.02 -14.29
CA ARG A 225 -3.40 -24.10 -13.18
C ARG A 225 -1.90 -24.00 -12.90
N ARG A 226 -1.17 -25.12 -12.98
CA ARG A 226 0.29 -25.15 -12.84
C ARG A 226 0.98 -24.26 -13.87
N LYS A 227 0.53 -24.27 -15.13
CA LYS A 227 1.08 -23.40 -16.20
C LYS A 227 0.76 -21.93 -15.97
N GLU A 228 -0.44 -21.61 -15.50
CA GLU A 228 -0.80 -20.23 -15.12
C GLU A 228 0.08 -19.73 -13.96
N LEU A 229 0.26 -20.53 -12.91
CA LEU A 229 1.13 -20.20 -11.77
C LEU A 229 2.60 -20.06 -12.16
N GLN A 230 3.09 -20.92 -13.06
CA GLN A 230 4.44 -20.79 -13.63
C GLN A 230 4.59 -19.46 -14.38
N THR A 231 3.59 -19.09 -15.18
CA THR A 231 3.58 -17.80 -15.90
C THR A 231 3.60 -16.61 -14.93
N ILE A 232 2.81 -16.66 -13.85
CA ILE A 232 2.85 -15.64 -12.79
C ILE A 232 4.24 -15.55 -12.18
N ALA A 233 4.86 -16.68 -11.83
CA ALA A 233 6.19 -16.73 -11.23
C ALA A 233 7.26 -16.14 -12.18
N ASP A 234 7.21 -16.49 -13.47
CA ASP A 234 8.16 -15.99 -14.47
C ASP A 234 8.02 -14.49 -14.69
N ASN A 235 6.79 -13.98 -14.75
CA ASN A 235 6.52 -12.55 -14.86
C ASN A 235 7.05 -11.79 -13.63
N LEU A 236 6.77 -12.29 -12.41
CA LEU A 236 7.25 -11.69 -11.15
C LEU A 236 8.77 -11.69 -11.04
N GLU A 237 9.43 -12.75 -11.51
CA GLU A 237 10.90 -12.85 -11.58
C GLU A 237 11.50 -11.77 -12.50
N LYS A 238 10.83 -11.45 -13.61
CA LYS A 238 11.25 -10.40 -14.54
C LYS A 238 11.03 -9.01 -13.97
N ILE A 239 9.81 -8.72 -13.53
CA ILE A 239 9.39 -7.36 -13.15
C ILE A 239 9.99 -6.87 -11.83
N ARG A 240 10.61 -7.76 -11.03
CA ARG A 240 11.31 -7.36 -9.80
C ARG A 240 12.50 -6.43 -10.07
N SER A 241 13.01 -6.41 -11.29
CA SER A 241 14.16 -5.60 -11.71
C SER A 241 14.04 -5.02 -13.12
N GLU A 242 13.69 -5.86 -14.11
CA GLU A 242 13.70 -5.51 -15.53
C GLU A 242 12.46 -4.68 -15.93
N LYS A 243 12.58 -3.94 -17.04
CA LYS A 243 11.41 -3.41 -17.74
C LYS A 243 10.62 -4.54 -18.40
N PRO A 244 9.27 -4.47 -18.44
CA PRO A 244 8.44 -5.49 -19.07
C PRO A 244 8.63 -5.49 -20.59
N LYS A 245 8.49 -6.66 -21.20
CA LYS A 245 8.64 -6.90 -22.65
C LYS A 245 7.38 -7.49 -23.29
N THR A 246 6.48 -8.04 -22.48
CA THR A 246 5.22 -8.66 -22.86
C THR A 246 4.05 -7.98 -22.13
N PHE A 247 2.83 -8.19 -22.61
CA PHE A 247 1.62 -7.66 -21.99
C PHE A 247 1.39 -8.20 -20.57
N PRO A 248 1.54 -9.51 -20.29
CA PRO A 248 1.44 -10.03 -18.93
C PRO A 248 2.47 -9.43 -17.96
N GLU A 249 3.73 -9.26 -18.38
CA GLU A 249 4.76 -8.59 -17.58
C GLU A 249 4.38 -7.14 -17.27
N ALA A 250 3.94 -6.38 -18.29
CA ALA A 250 3.56 -4.98 -18.12
C ALA A 250 2.37 -4.81 -17.18
N LEU A 251 1.34 -5.65 -17.34
CA LEU A 251 0.16 -5.66 -16.50
C LEU A 251 0.51 -6.05 -15.05
N GLN A 252 1.36 -7.06 -14.86
CA GLN A 252 1.81 -7.49 -13.53
C GLN A 252 2.64 -6.42 -12.80
N LEU A 253 3.54 -5.72 -13.50
CA LEU A 253 4.34 -4.62 -12.93
C LEU A 253 3.44 -3.44 -12.54
N PHE A 254 2.58 -3.02 -13.46
CA PHE A 254 1.61 -1.96 -13.21
C PHE A 254 0.75 -2.28 -11.98
N TRP A 255 0.16 -3.48 -11.95
CA TRP A 255 -0.78 -3.87 -10.91
C TRP A 255 -0.13 -3.88 -9.53
N LEU A 256 1.02 -4.55 -9.41
CA LEU A 256 1.76 -4.64 -8.15
C LEU A 256 2.18 -3.25 -7.66
N TYR A 257 2.70 -2.40 -8.55
CA TYR A 257 3.12 -1.04 -8.19
C TYR A 257 1.93 -0.17 -7.74
N ALA A 258 0.80 -0.23 -8.45
CA ALA A 258 -0.38 0.56 -8.14
C ALA A 258 -1.00 0.19 -6.79
N ILE A 259 -1.17 -1.11 -6.49
CA ILE A 259 -1.76 -1.54 -5.21
C ILE A 259 -0.85 -1.21 -4.04
N MET A 260 0.47 -1.34 -4.20
CA MET A 260 1.44 -1.01 -3.14
C MET A 260 1.51 0.50 -2.87
N ALA A 261 1.37 1.33 -3.91
CA ALA A 261 1.25 2.77 -3.77
C ALA A 261 -0.12 3.24 -3.22
N GLY A 262 -1.09 2.33 -3.12
CA GLY A 262 -2.47 2.65 -2.70
C GLY A 262 -3.23 3.52 -3.70
N VAL A 263 -2.79 3.59 -4.96
CA VAL A 263 -3.38 4.46 -5.98
C VAL A 263 -4.47 3.71 -6.73
N ILE A 264 -5.65 4.33 -6.84
CA ILE A 264 -6.84 3.76 -7.50
C ILE A 264 -7.18 4.44 -8.83
N ASN A 265 -6.44 5.49 -9.22
CA ASN A 265 -6.61 6.16 -10.50
C ASN A 265 -5.52 5.70 -11.46
N TYR A 266 -5.87 4.83 -12.41
CA TYR A 266 -4.89 4.17 -13.27
C TYR A 266 -4.55 4.93 -14.57
N GLY A 267 -5.29 5.99 -14.88
CA GLY A 267 -5.04 6.80 -16.07
C GLY A 267 -5.36 6.07 -17.38
N ARG A 268 -4.61 6.41 -18.43
CA ARG A 268 -4.78 5.92 -19.81
C ARG A 268 -4.11 4.55 -20.00
N LEU A 269 -4.60 3.53 -19.30
CA LEU A 269 -4.05 2.18 -19.42
C LEU A 269 -4.14 1.64 -20.86
N ASP A 270 -5.10 2.11 -21.64
CA ASP A 270 -5.20 1.84 -23.08
C ASP A 270 -3.97 2.34 -23.85
N ASP A 271 -3.47 3.54 -23.56
CA ASP A 271 -2.26 4.08 -24.18
C ASP A 271 -1.00 3.37 -23.69
N PHE A 272 -0.94 3.01 -22.40
CA PHE A 272 0.28 2.52 -21.77
C PHE A 272 0.48 1.00 -21.94
N LEU A 273 -0.60 0.22 -21.87
CA LEU A 273 -0.57 -1.24 -22.04
C LEU A 273 -0.93 -1.67 -23.47
N GLY A 274 -1.62 -0.82 -24.24
CA GLY A 274 -2.02 -1.10 -25.62
C GLY A 274 -0.86 -1.53 -26.54
N PRO A 275 0.31 -0.86 -26.53
CA PRO A 275 1.45 -1.28 -27.34
C PRO A 275 1.96 -2.69 -27.01
N TYR A 276 1.92 -3.09 -25.73
CA TYR A 276 2.29 -4.45 -25.32
C TYR A 276 1.26 -5.48 -25.80
N LEU A 277 -0.03 -5.16 -25.70
CA LEU A 277 -1.10 -6.04 -26.17
C LEU A 277 -1.02 -6.26 -27.68
N ALA A 278 -0.87 -5.17 -28.45
CA ALA A 278 -0.78 -5.24 -29.90
C ALA A 278 0.42 -6.10 -30.35
N LYS A 279 1.59 -5.87 -29.74
CA LYS A 279 2.79 -6.65 -30.03
C LYS A 279 2.61 -8.14 -29.72
N ASP A 280 2.00 -8.47 -28.58
CA ASP A 280 1.80 -9.87 -28.20
C ASP A 280 0.80 -10.59 -29.11
N LEU A 281 -0.24 -9.90 -29.60
CA LEU A 281 -1.17 -10.44 -30.59
C LEU A 281 -0.50 -10.63 -31.96
N GLU A 282 0.30 -9.66 -32.41
CA GLU A 282 1.04 -9.74 -33.69
C GLU A 282 2.07 -10.87 -33.69
N GLU A 283 2.74 -11.10 -32.56
CA GLU A 283 3.74 -12.14 -32.40
C GLU A 283 3.15 -13.50 -31.98
N GLY A 284 1.82 -13.62 -31.86
CA GLY A 284 1.10 -14.87 -31.55
C GLY A 284 1.34 -15.40 -30.13
N ARG A 285 1.64 -14.52 -29.17
CA ARG A 285 1.78 -14.85 -27.74
C ARG A 285 0.45 -14.89 -26.99
N LEU A 286 -0.57 -14.21 -27.51
CA LEU A 286 -1.93 -14.12 -26.97
C LEU A 286 -2.96 -14.46 -28.05
#